data_AF-A0A061A6Y3-F1
#
_entry.id   AF-A0A061A6Y3-F1
#
_cell.length_a   1.000
_cell.length_b   1.000
_cell.length_c   1.000
_cell.angle_alpha   90.00
_cell.angle_beta   90.00
_cell.angle_gamma   90.00
#
_symmetry.space_group_name_H-M   'P 1'
#
loop_
_entity.id
_entity.type
_entity.pdbx_description
1 polymer ?
#
loop_
_entity_poly.entity_id
_entity_poly.type
_entity_poly.pdbx_seq_one_letter_code
_entity_poly.pdbx_strand_id
1 'polypeptide(L)'
;MTSTDIPGGLSDTARAQLAQAMEHSGLHIARMVKNAGRPRAEDMWQKILISFERTLRNQGPVEHLESYLNRCVTNELSKLRATIEVLVGEEKLEILRAKSVNDPQLDGILSYNHELIETVQGIRDSGVLTKREADVYVLAQVLGEANAVVAEWLEPPTTAAAVATLKWKAMRKVRKAWREGKFRHLGFPSPREEGD
;
A
#
# COMPACT_ATOMS: atom_id res chain seq x y z
N MET A 1 -37.09 12.06 -28.30
CA MET A 1 -36.76 13.20 -27.42
C MET A 1 -35.33 13.01 -26.96
N THR A 2 -34.46 13.90 -27.42
CA THR A 2 -33.00 13.89 -27.31
C THR A 2 -32.57 14.20 -25.88
N SER A 3 -31.88 13.25 -25.24
CA SER A 3 -31.17 13.51 -23.99
C SER A 3 -29.98 14.42 -24.28
N THR A 4 -29.98 15.57 -23.64
CA THR A 4 -28.89 16.54 -23.65
C THR A 4 -27.72 15.97 -22.85
N ASP A 5 -26.75 15.37 -23.54
CA ASP A 5 -25.45 15.07 -22.96
C ASP A 5 -24.75 16.39 -22.62
N ILE A 6 -24.56 16.62 -21.32
CA ILE A 6 -23.79 17.75 -20.80
C ILE A 6 -22.31 17.49 -21.10
N PRO A 7 -21.58 18.43 -21.71
CA PRO A 7 -20.13 18.30 -21.85
C PRO A 7 -19.49 18.31 -20.45
N GLY A 8 -18.96 17.16 -20.02
CA GLY A 8 -18.26 16.96 -18.75
C GLY A 8 -19.04 16.17 -17.67
N GLY A 9 -20.27 15.74 -17.94
CA GLY A 9 -21.10 14.96 -17.02
C GLY A 9 -21.10 13.45 -17.31
N LEU A 10 -21.38 12.64 -16.28
CA LEU A 10 -21.65 11.21 -16.46
C LEU A 10 -23.01 11.00 -17.13
N SER A 11 -23.05 10.13 -18.16
CA SER A 11 -24.30 9.64 -18.75
C SER A 11 -25.14 8.88 -17.73
N ASP A 12 -26.44 8.69 -17.99
CA ASP A 12 -27.35 8.00 -17.07
C ASP A 12 -26.89 6.56 -16.78
N THR A 13 -26.45 5.85 -17.82
CA THR A 13 -25.89 4.50 -17.67
C THR A 13 -24.59 4.50 -16.86
N ALA A 14 -23.71 5.47 -17.08
CA ALA A 14 -22.47 5.59 -16.32
C ALA A 14 -22.75 5.92 -14.84
N ARG A 15 -23.73 6.79 -14.58
CA ARG A 15 -24.19 7.12 -13.22
C ARG A 15 -24.78 5.90 -12.50
N ALA A 16 -25.59 5.11 -13.20
CA ALA A 16 -26.14 3.87 -12.66
C ALA A 16 -25.03 2.85 -12.33
N GLN A 17 -24.02 2.70 -13.19
CA GLN A 17 -22.88 1.82 -12.92
C GLN A 17 -22.03 2.30 -11.74
N LEU A 18 -21.82 3.61 -11.59
CA LEU A 18 -21.12 4.17 -10.42
C LEU A 18 -21.90 3.93 -9.13
N ALA A 19 -23.22 4.15 -9.14
CA ALA A 19 -24.08 3.86 -7.99
C ALA A 19 -24.03 2.37 -7.62
N GLN A 20 -24.14 1.48 -8.60
CA GLN A 20 -24.04 0.03 -8.38
C GLN A 20 -22.67 -0.36 -7.78
N ALA A 21 -21.58 0.25 -8.24
CA ALA A 21 -20.26 0.02 -7.64
C ALA A 21 -20.24 0.48 -6.16
N MET A 22 -20.77 1.66 -5.85
CA MET A 22 -20.84 2.16 -4.47
C MET A 22 -21.69 1.25 -3.56
N GLU A 23 -22.84 0.78 -4.04
CA GLU A 23 -23.73 -0.15 -3.33
C GLU A 23 -23.05 -1.50 -3.04
N HIS A 24 -22.24 -2.00 -3.97
CA HIS A 24 -21.52 -3.27 -3.84
C HIS A 24 -20.16 -3.16 -3.10
N SER A 25 -19.85 -2.00 -2.54
CA SER A 25 -18.60 -1.73 -1.81
C SER A 25 -18.29 -2.78 -0.75
N GLY A 26 -19.30 -3.23 0.02
CA GLY A 26 -19.12 -4.22 1.08
C GLY A 26 -18.55 -5.55 0.59
N LEU A 27 -18.96 -6.04 -0.59
CA LEU A 27 -18.47 -7.30 -1.17
C LEU A 27 -16.99 -7.18 -1.58
N HIS A 28 -16.64 -6.10 -2.27
CA HIS A 28 -15.28 -5.88 -2.77
C HIS A 28 -14.30 -5.56 -1.63
N ILE A 29 -14.72 -4.75 -0.65
CA ILE A 29 -13.95 -4.49 0.57
C ILE A 29 -13.73 -5.80 1.33
N ALA A 30 -14.76 -6.62 1.54
CA ALA A 30 -14.62 -7.91 2.24
C ALA A 30 -13.61 -8.85 1.56
N ARG A 31 -13.54 -8.85 0.23
CA ARG A 31 -12.52 -9.62 -0.52
C ARG A 31 -11.11 -9.07 -0.30
N MET A 32 -10.94 -7.75 -0.27
CA MET A 32 -9.64 -7.12 -0.03
C MET A 32 -9.19 -7.22 1.43
N VAL A 33 -10.12 -7.16 2.40
CA VAL A 33 -9.82 -7.23 3.85
C VAL A 33 -8.99 -8.46 4.21
N LYS A 34 -9.23 -9.60 3.56
CA LYS A 34 -8.48 -10.84 3.79
C LYS A 34 -6.98 -10.69 3.49
N ASN A 35 -6.62 -9.81 2.56
CA ASN A 35 -5.26 -9.67 2.03
C ASN A 35 -4.62 -8.32 2.36
N ALA A 36 -5.38 -7.33 2.81
CA ALA A 36 -4.88 -5.98 3.06
C ALA A 36 -5.29 -5.42 4.44
N GLY A 37 -6.09 -6.18 5.21
CA GLY A 37 -6.77 -5.64 6.38
C GLY A 37 -7.83 -4.59 6.02
N ARG A 38 -8.65 -4.24 7.02
CA ARG A 38 -9.83 -3.39 6.80
C ARG A 38 -9.50 -1.94 6.40
N PRO A 39 -8.62 -1.21 7.11
CA PRO A 39 -8.38 0.20 6.81
C PRO A 39 -7.83 0.43 5.40
N ARG A 40 -6.97 -0.47 4.94
CA ARG A 40 -6.35 -0.39 3.63
C ARG A 40 -7.25 -0.91 2.51
N ALA A 41 -8.04 -1.95 2.77
CA ALA A 41 -9.08 -2.38 1.83
C ALA A 41 -10.08 -1.24 1.53
N GLU A 42 -10.42 -0.43 2.53
CA GLU A 42 -11.26 0.77 2.35
C GLU A 42 -10.56 1.82 1.47
N ASP A 43 -9.27 2.12 1.70
CA ASP A 43 -8.48 3.05 0.87
C ASP A 43 -8.32 2.56 -0.58
N MET A 44 -8.00 1.28 -0.77
CA MET A 44 -7.90 0.65 -2.09
C MET A 44 -9.24 0.74 -2.83
N TRP A 45 -10.36 0.52 -2.14
CA TRP A 45 -11.68 0.66 -2.75
C TRP A 45 -11.98 2.09 -3.18
N GLN A 46 -11.65 3.09 -2.36
CA GLN A 46 -11.81 4.49 -2.73
C GLN A 46 -10.99 4.86 -3.97
N LYS A 47 -9.74 4.38 -4.07
CA LYS A 47 -8.90 4.55 -5.27
C LYS A 47 -9.54 3.93 -6.51
N ILE A 48 -10.12 2.73 -6.38
CA ILE A 48 -10.85 2.06 -7.46
C ILE A 48 -12.04 2.91 -7.89
N LEU A 49 -12.84 3.43 -6.95
CA LEU A 49 -14.00 4.27 -7.26
C LEU A 49 -13.62 5.57 -7.97
N ILE A 50 -12.58 6.27 -7.50
CA ILE A 50 -12.09 7.51 -8.12
C ILE A 50 -11.60 7.24 -9.55
N SER A 51 -10.83 6.17 -9.74
CA SER A 51 -10.35 5.76 -11.07
C SER A 51 -11.51 5.37 -11.98
N PHE A 52 -12.49 4.63 -11.45
CA PHE A 52 -13.65 4.20 -12.19
C PHE A 52 -14.54 5.36 -12.62
N GLU A 53 -14.80 6.32 -11.73
CA GLU A 53 -15.51 7.55 -12.06
C GLU A 53 -14.82 8.31 -13.21
N ARG A 54 -13.49 8.41 -13.16
CA ARG A 54 -12.71 9.04 -14.23
C ARG A 54 -12.83 8.28 -15.55
N THR A 55 -12.76 6.95 -15.52
CA THR A 55 -12.97 6.10 -16.71
C THR A 55 -14.36 6.36 -17.29
N LEU A 56 -15.39 6.35 -16.45
CA LEU A 56 -16.77 6.59 -16.88
C LEU A 56 -16.97 7.98 -17.51
N ARG A 57 -16.33 9.02 -16.95
CA ARG A 57 -16.36 10.39 -17.52
C ARG A 57 -15.66 10.48 -18.87
N ASN A 58 -14.54 9.78 -19.03
CA ASN A 58 -13.66 9.92 -20.20
C ASN A 58 -14.02 8.96 -21.35
N GLN A 59 -14.50 7.77 -21.02
CA GLN A 59 -14.68 6.64 -21.95
C GLN A 59 -16.12 6.14 -22.01
N GLY A 60 -16.99 6.59 -21.09
CA GLY A 60 -18.37 6.13 -20.99
C GLY A 60 -18.53 4.82 -20.19
N PRO A 61 -19.73 4.22 -20.22
CA PRO A 61 -20.06 2.99 -19.49
C PRO A 61 -19.18 1.80 -19.91
N VAL A 62 -18.93 0.90 -18.97
CA VAL A 62 -18.20 -0.35 -19.24
C VAL A 62 -19.17 -1.49 -19.60
N GLU A 63 -18.79 -2.37 -20.53
CA GLU A 63 -19.67 -3.46 -20.97
C GLU A 63 -19.91 -4.52 -19.88
N HIS A 64 -18.92 -4.78 -19.02
CA HIS A 64 -18.98 -5.81 -17.98
C HIS A 64 -18.52 -5.26 -16.63
N LEU A 65 -19.43 -4.59 -15.91
CA LEU A 65 -19.12 -3.90 -14.65
C LEU A 65 -18.44 -4.81 -13.62
N GLU A 66 -19.01 -5.98 -13.33
CA GLU A 66 -18.47 -6.86 -12.29
C GLU A 66 -17.07 -7.40 -12.66
N SER A 67 -16.86 -7.81 -13.91
CA SER A 67 -15.55 -8.26 -14.39
C SER A 67 -14.51 -7.14 -14.36
N TYR A 68 -14.92 -5.90 -14.68
CA TYR A 68 -14.07 -4.72 -14.58
C TYR A 68 -13.65 -4.45 -13.13
N LEU A 69 -14.62 -4.37 -12.20
CA LEU A 69 -14.35 -4.12 -10.78
C LEU A 69 -13.48 -5.22 -10.16
N ASN A 70 -13.72 -6.49 -10.51
CA ASN A 70 -12.89 -7.60 -10.06
C ASN A 70 -11.44 -7.45 -10.55
N ARG A 71 -11.23 -7.04 -11.80
CA ARG A 71 -9.88 -6.77 -12.33
C ARG A 71 -9.20 -5.63 -11.58
N CYS A 72 -9.92 -4.56 -11.27
CA CYS A 72 -9.40 -3.45 -10.47
C CYS A 72 -8.97 -3.91 -9.06
N VAL A 73 -9.81 -4.71 -8.39
CA VAL A 73 -9.49 -5.30 -7.08
C VAL A 73 -8.23 -6.18 -7.16
N THR A 74 -8.16 -7.07 -8.15
CA THR A 74 -6.97 -7.92 -8.37
C THR A 74 -5.72 -7.06 -8.61
N ASN A 75 -5.81 -6.02 -9.43
CA ASN A 75 -4.68 -5.13 -9.70
C ASN A 75 -4.19 -4.42 -8.43
N GLU A 76 -5.08 -3.90 -7.59
CA GLU A 76 -4.69 -3.25 -6.34
C GLU A 76 -4.05 -4.25 -5.36
N LEU A 77 -4.57 -5.47 -5.27
CA LEU A 77 -3.96 -6.54 -4.46
C LEU A 77 -2.58 -6.96 -4.99
N SER A 78 -2.41 -7.06 -6.31
CA SER A 78 -1.11 -7.34 -6.94
C SER A 78 -0.10 -6.24 -6.65
N LYS A 79 -0.49 -4.96 -6.73
CA LYS A 79 0.37 -3.82 -6.37
C LYS A 79 0.79 -3.88 -4.90
N LEU A 80 -0.15 -4.18 -4.01
CA LEU A 80 0.13 -4.33 -2.58
C LEU A 80 1.16 -5.44 -2.35
N ARG A 81 0.93 -6.62 -2.94
CA ARG A 81 1.86 -7.76 -2.83
C ARG A 81 3.26 -7.40 -3.30
N ALA A 82 3.38 -6.83 -4.49
CA ALA A 82 4.68 -6.43 -5.03
C ALA A 82 5.33 -5.32 -4.19
N THR A 83 4.56 -4.39 -3.62
CA THR A 83 5.07 -3.38 -2.68
C THR A 83 5.62 -4.04 -1.42
N ILE A 84 4.93 -5.03 -0.86
CA ILE A 84 5.41 -5.80 0.29
C ILE A 84 6.69 -6.56 -0.06
N GLU A 85 6.73 -7.25 -1.19
CA GLU A 85 7.92 -7.97 -1.67
C GLU A 85 9.12 -7.04 -1.82
N VAL A 86 8.92 -5.81 -2.31
CA VAL A 86 9.97 -4.79 -2.40
C VAL A 86 10.42 -4.30 -1.03
N LEU A 87 9.49 -4.04 -0.10
CA LEU A 87 9.81 -3.46 1.21
C LEU A 87 10.36 -4.49 2.22
N VAL A 88 9.94 -5.75 2.09
CA VAL A 88 10.32 -6.86 2.99
C VAL A 88 11.39 -7.75 2.35
N GLY A 89 11.55 -7.72 1.03
CA GLY A 89 12.54 -8.51 0.30
C GLY A 89 13.98 -8.19 0.68
N GLU A 90 14.88 -9.12 0.35
CA GLU A 90 16.33 -8.95 0.58
C GLU A 90 17.03 -8.22 -0.59
N GLU A 91 16.31 -7.97 -1.68
CA GLU A 91 16.89 -7.30 -2.86
C GLU A 91 17.08 -5.80 -2.62
N LYS A 92 18.28 -5.32 -2.96
CA LYS A 92 18.62 -3.90 -2.93
C LYS A 92 17.82 -3.12 -3.98
N LEU A 93 17.46 -1.88 -3.66
CA LEU A 93 16.71 -1.01 -4.59
C LEU A 93 17.39 -0.82 -5.95
N GLU A 94 18.72 -0.80 -5.98
CA GLU A 94 19.50 -0.70 -7.23
C GLU A 94 19.24 -1.89 -8.16
N ILE A 95 19.12 -3.09 -7.60
CA ILE A 95 18.81 -4.32 -8.34
C ILE A 95 17.36 -4.28 -8.83
N LEU A 96 16.43 -3.83 -7.99
CA LEU A 96 15.02 -3.69 -8.35
C LEU A 96 14.82 -2.66 -9.46
N ARG A 97 15.53 -1.52 -9.42
CA ARG A 97 15.53 -0.50 -10.49
C ARG A 97 16.07 -1.05 -11.81
N ALA A 98 17.12 -1.88 -11.76
CA ALA A 98 17.64 -2.51 -12.98
C ALA A 98 16.62 -3.50 -13.59
N LYS A 99 15.85 -4.21 -12.76
CA LYS A 99 14.78 -5.11 -13.22
C LYS A 99 13.56 -4.36 -13.75
N SER A 100 13.22 -3.20 -13.18
CA SER A 100 12.02 -2.43 -13.55
C SER A 100 12.04 -1.90 -14.98
N VAL A 101 13.22 -1.75 -15.58
CA VAL A 101 13.39 -1.38 -17.00
C VAL A 101 12.56 -2.29 -17.93
N ASN A 102 12.41 -3.56 -17.56
CA ASN A 102 11.65 -4.55 -18.33
C ASN A 102 10.30 -4.93 -17.70
N ASP A 103 9.92 -4.28 -16.59
CA ASP A 103 8.67 -4.54 -15.86
C ASP A 103 7.96 -3.22 -15.51
N PRO A 104 6.99 -2.79 -16.34
CA PRO A 104 6.24 -1.55 -16.11
C PRO A 104 5.43 -1.55 -14.80
N GLN A 105 5.06 -2.72 -14.26
CA GLN A 105 4.35 -2.78 -12.98
C GLN A 105 5.31 -2.51 -11.83
N LEU A 106 6.49 -3.14 -11.86
CA LEU A 106 7.55 -2.88 -10.89
C LEU A 106 8.00 -1.42 -10.96
N ASP A 107 8.16 -0.86 -12.16
CA ASP A 107 8.55 0.54 -12.36
C ASP A 107 7.55 1.53 -11.75
N GLY A 108 6.25 1.28 -11.96
CA GLY A 108 5.19 2.05 -11.35
C GLY A 108 5.21 1.99 -9.82
N ILE A 109 5.51 0.83 -9.24
CA ILE A 109 5.60 0.64 -7.78
C ILE A 109 6.83 1.35 -7.22
N LEU A 110 8.00 1.18 -7.85
CA LEU A 110 9.23 1.82 -7.42
C LEU A 110 9.12 3.33 -7.49
N SER A 111 8.57 3.87 -8.57
CA SER A 111 8.38 5.31 -8.75
C SER A 111 7.41 5.89 -7.72
N TYR A 112 6.27 5.23 -7.50
CA TYR A 112 5.23 5.71 -6.58
C TYR A 112 5.66 5.62 -5.11
N ASN A 113 6.48 4.63 -4.74
CA ASN A 113 6.89 4.39 -3.35
C ASN A 113 8.36 4.70 -3.08
N HIS A 114 9.09 5.39 -3.96
CA HIS A 114 10.56 5.50 -3.87
C HIS A 114 11.06 6.01 -2.51
N GLU A 115 10.49 7.09 -1.98
CA GLU A 115 10.87 7.65 -0.66
C GLU A 115 10.61 6.66 0.48
N LEU A 116 9.48 5.95 0.40
CA LEU A 116 9.10 4.93 1.37
C LEU A 116 10.08 3.75 1.33
N ILE A 117 10.45 3.30 0.12
CA ILE A 117 11.37 2.20 -0.10
C ILE A 117 12.77 2.57 0.39
N GLU A 118 13.27 3.74 0.03
CA GLU A 118 14.57 4.24 0.48
C GLU A 118 14.62 4.38 2.01
N THR A 119 13.57 4.91 2.63
CA THR A 119 13.47 5.00 4.10
C THR A 119 13.47 3.62 4.75
N VAL A 120 12.68 2.69 4.24
CA VAL A 120 12.58 1.32 4.78
C VAL A 120 13.90 0.56 4.62
N GLN A 121 14.54 0.66 3.47
CA GLN A 121 15.85 0.03 3.23
C GLN A 121 16.92 0.65 4.12
N GLY A 122 16.94 1.97 4.28
CA GLY A 122 17.84 2.65 5.21
C GLY A 122 17.68 2.17 6.66
N ILE A 123 16.45 1.99 7.13
CA ILE A 123 16.19 1.43 8.47
C ILE A 123 16.70 -0.01 8.58
N ARG A 124 16.54 -0.83 7.53
CA ARG A 124 17.04 -2.21 7.50
C ARG A 124 18.57 -2.26 7.52
N ASP A 125 19.21 -1.48 6.66
CA ASP A 125 20.67 -1.42 6.53
C ASP A 125 21.35 -0.82 7.77
N SER A 126 20.63 0.01 8.54
CA SER A 126 21.13 0.56 9.80
C SER A 126 21.46 -0.50 10.88
N GLY A 127 20.93 -1.72 10.74
CA GLY A 127 21.10 -2.81 11.72
C GLY A 127 20.43 -2.55 13.08
N VAL A 128 19.63 -1.50 13.23
CA VAL A 128 18.93 -1.15 14.48
C VAL A 128 17.92 -2.22 14.87
N LEU A 129 17.27 -2.82 13.88
CA LEU A 129 16.27 -3.87 14.03
C LEU A 129 16.84 -5.21 13.57
N THR A 130 16.44 -6.31 14.23
CA THR A 130 16.66 -7.63 13.63
C THR A 130 15.77 -7.78 12.40
N LYS A 131 16.09 -8.72 11.48
CA LYS A 131 15.26 -8.98 10.29
C LYS A 131 13.77 -9.10 10.64
N ARG A 132 13.44 -9.93 11.62
CA ARG A 132 12.05 -10.13 12.08
C ARG A 132 11.41 -8.88 12.68
N GLU A 133 12.17 -8.05 13.42
CA GLU A 133 11.67 -6.78 13.95
C GLU A 133 11.44 -5.75 12.83
N ALA A 134 12.30 -5.74 11.80
CA ALA A 134 12.16 -4.89 10.63
C ALA A 134 10.93 -5.30 9.81
N ASP A 135 10.70 -6.59 9.58
CA ASP A 135 9.52 -7.10 8.87
C ASP A 135 8.23 -6.66 9.58
N VAL A 136 8.16 -6.84 10.91
CA VAL A 136 7.01 -6.39 11.71
C VAL A 136 6.86 -4.87 11.66
N TYR A 137 7.97 -4.12 11.76
CA TYR A 137 7.93 -2.67 11.70
C TYR A 137 7.38 -2.19 10.35
N VAL A 138 7.88 -2.74 9.25
CA VAL A 138 7.41 -2.41 7.91
C VAL A 138 5.94 -2.78 7.74
N LEU A 139 5.57 -4.04 7.98
CA LEU A 139 4.21 -4.51 7.74
C LEU A 139 3.18 -3.84 8.66
N ALA A 140 3.45 -3.79 9.97
CA ALA A 140 2.44 -3.32 10.94
C ALA A 140 2.50 -1.82 11.23
N GLN A 141 3.65 -1.16 11.08
CA GLN A 141 3.82 0.27 11.40
C GLN A 141 3.92 1.15 10.16
N VAL A 142 4.66 0.74 9.14
CA VAL A 142 4.81 1.53 7.90
C VAL A 142 3.60 1.33 6.98
N LEU A 143 3.22 0.07 6.77
CA LEU A 143 2.08 -0.29 5.94
C LEU A 143 0.74 -0.28 6.71
N GLY A 144 0.78 -0.34 8.04
CA GLY A 144 -0.43 -0.29 8.86
C GLY A 144 -1.29 -1.55 8.78
N GLU A 145 -0.71 -2.68 8.39
CA GLU A 145 -1.40 -3.96 8.34
C GLU A 145 -1.83 -4.40 9.75
N ALA A 146 -2.98 -5.07 9.83
CA ALA A 146 -3.49 -5.57 11.10
C ALA A 146 -2.56 -6.65 11.68
N ASN A 147 -2.35 -6.63 13.00
CA ASN A 147 -1.42 -7.57 13.66
C ASN A 147 -1.75 -9.05 13.35
N ALA A 148 -3.04 -9.39 13.17
CA ALA A 148 -3.45 -10.74 12.78
C ALA A 148 -2.96 -11.12 11.37
N VAL A 149 -3.13 -10.22 10.39
CA VAL A 149 -2.65 -10.41 9.01
C VAL A 149 -1.12 -10.54 8.98
N VAL A 150 -0.43 -9.63 9.66
CA VAL A 150 1.04 -9.69 9.77
C VAL A 150 1.51 -11.00 10.41
N ALA A 151 0.79 -11.51 11.41
CA ALA A 151 1.16 -12.75 12.09
C ALA A 151 1.12 -13.97 11.16
N GLU A 152 0.21 -13.97 10.19
CA GLU A 152 0.10 -15.00 9.15
C GLU A 152 1.19 -14.88 8.08
N TRP A 153 1.65 -13.66 7.79
CA TRP A 153 2.64 -13.39 6.73
C TRP A 153 4.10 -13.56 7.16
N LEU A 154 4.38 -13.54 8.46
CA LEU A 154 5.74 -13.73 8.95
C LEU A 154 6.20 -15.18 8.78
N GLU A 155 7.51 -15.38 8.59
CA GLU A 155 8.14 -16.70 8.56
C GLU A 155 9.12 -16.87 9.74
N PRO A 156 8.93 -17.88 10.63
CA PRO A 156 7.72 -18.68 10.78
C PRO A 156 6.50 -17.84 11.24
N PRO A 157 5.26 -18.27 10.92
CA PRO A 157 4.03 -17.61 11.37
C PRO A 157 3.96 -17.50 12.89
N THR A 158 3.20 -16.54 13.40
CA THR A 158 3.12 -16.25 14.85
C THR A 158 1.73 -15.80 15.27
N THR A 159 1.58 -15.17 16.44
CA THR A 159 0.30 -14.66 16.94
C THR A 159 0.22 -13.15 16.85
N ALA A 160 -1.01 -12.62 16.75
CA ALA A 160 -1.25 -11.17 16.75
C ALA A 160 -0.68 -10.47 18.01
N ALA A 161 -0.70 -11.15 19.17
CA ALA A 161 -0.11 -10.65 20.40
C ALA A 161 1.42 -10.55 20.31
N ALA A 162 2.09 -11.56 19.76
CA ALA A 162 3.54 -11.53 19.54
C ALA A 162 3.94 -10.43 18.54
N VAL A 163 3.17 -10.22 17.47
CA VAL A 163 3.36 -9.11 16.53
C VAL A 163 3.23 -7.77 17.25
N ALA A 164 2.22 -7.59 18.11
CA ALA A 164 2.04 -6.35 18.87
C ALA A 164 3.26 -6.04 19.76
N THR A 165 3.80 -7.06 20.45
CA THR A 165 5.03 -6.92 21.25
C THR A 165 6.24 -6.57 20.40
N LEU A 166 6.44 -7.25 19.27
CA LEU A 166 7.54 -6.97 18.33
C LEU A 166 7.43 -5.57 17.76
N LYS A 167 6.24 -5.14 17.35
CA LYS A 167 5.95 -3.79 16.86
C LYS A 167 6.34 -2.74 17.89
N TRP A 168 5.90 -2.90 19.14
CA TRP A 168 6.25 -1.97 20.21
C TRP A 168 7.75 -1.89 20.46
N LYS A 169 8.44 -3.04 20.49
CA LYS A 169 9.89 -3.12 20.67
C LYS A 169 10.64 -2.45 19.51
N ALA A 170 10.24 -2.73 18.27
CA ALA A 170 10.83 -2.14 17.07
C ALA A 170 10.66 -0.62 17.05
N MET A 171 9.45 -0.11 17.34
CA MET A 171 9.21 1.33 17.46
C MET A 171 10.11 1.99 18.51
N ARG A 172 10.30 1.36 19.67
CA ARG A 172 11.17 1.89 20.73
C ARG A 172 12.63 1.97 20.27
N LYS A 173 13.11 0.95 19.55
CA LYS A 173 14.47 0.91 18.99
C LYS A 173 14.67 1.99 17.93
N VAL A 174 13.74 2.12 16.97
CA VAL A 174 13.77 3.17 15.93
C VAL A 174 13.75 4.55 16.57
N ARG A 175 12.84 4.82 17.51
CA ARG A 175 12.80 6.12 18.21
C ARG A 175 14.10 6.42 18.95
N LYS A 176 14.72 5.42 19.58
CA LYS A 176 16.01 5.59 20.26
C LYS A 176 17.12 5.91 19.24
N ALA A 177 17.20 5.14 18.16
CA ALA A 177 18.19 5.35 17.11
C ALA A 177 18.06 6.72 16.42
N TRP A 178 16.82 7.19 16.20
CA TRP A 178 16.56 8.53 15.69
C TRP A 178 17.08 9.63 16.62
N ARG A 179 16.81 9.54 17.92
CA ARG A 179 17.36 10.48 18.94
C ARG A 179 18.88 10.43 19.04
N GLU A 180 19.48 9.31 18.67
CA GLU A 180 20.95 9.13 18.61
C GLU A 180 21.54 9.60 17.28
N GLY A 181 20.74 10.13 16.34
CA GLY A 181 21.21 10.62 15.03
C GLY A 181 21.55 9.52 14.03
N LYS A 182 21.22 8.25 14.32
CA LYS A 182 21.59 7.11 13.46
C LYS A 182 20.95 7.13 12.07
N PHE A 183 19.85 7.87 11.90
CA PHE A 183 19.14 8.02 10.63
C PHE A 183 19.42 9.34 9.91
N ARG A 184 20.45 10.10 10.33
CA ARG A 184 20.80 11.37 9.69
C ARG A 184 21.05 11.23 8.19
N HIS A 185 21.71 10.15 7.77
CA HIS A 185 21.97 9.83 6.36
C HIS A 185 20.70 9.58 5.53
N LEU A 186 19.56 9.34 6.19
CA LEU A 186 18.25 9.16 5.58
C LEU A 186 17.43 10.46 5.58
N GLY A 187 18.04 11.60 5.93
CA GLY A 187 17.33 12.89 6.00
C GLY A 187 16.53 13.11 7.30
N PHE A 188 16.71 12.26 8.31
CA PHE A 188 16.05 12.40 9.62
C PHE A 188 17.06 12.85 10.70
N PRO A 189 17.29 14.16 10.88
CA PRO A 189 18.20 14.67 11.90
C PRO A 189 17.70 14.35 13.31
N SER A 190 18.61 14.33 14.29
CA SER A 190 18.22 14.07 15.67
C SER A 190 17.44 15.26 16.23
N PRO A 191 16.34 15.06 16.98
CA PRO A 191 15.64 16.15 17.66
C PRO A 191 16.48 16.82 18.77
N ARG A 192 17.68 16.32 19.07
CA ARG A 192 18.66 17.00 19.93
C ARG A 192 19.51 18.02 19.19
N GLU A 193 19.50 18.01 17.86
CA GLU A 193 20.31 18.88 17.00
C GLU A 193 19.52 20.09 16.49
N GLU A 194 18.18 20.04 16.57
CA GLU A 194 17.28 21.16 16.20
C GLU A 194 17.06 22.18 17.34
N GLY A 195 17.79 22.03 18.45
CA GLY A 195 17.64 22.84 19.67
C GLY A 195 18.90 23.61 20.11
N ASP A 196 19.96 23.62 19.29
CA ASP A 196 21.19 24.40 19.50
C ASP A 196 21.31 25.52 18.44
#